data_AF-X1NFJ2-F1
#
_entry.id   AF-X1NFJ2-F1
#
_cell.length_a   1.000
_cell.length_b   1.000
_cell.length_c   1.000
_cell.angle_alpha   90.00
_cell.angle_beta   90.00
_cell.angle_gamma   90.00
#
_symmetry.space_group_name_H-M   'P 1'
#
loop_
_entity.id
_entity.type
_entity.pdbx_description
1 polymer ?
#
loop_
_entity_poly.entity_id
_entity_poly.type
_entity_poly.pdbx_seq_one_letter_code
_entity_poly.pdbx_strand_id
1 'polypeptide(L)'
;MSNNIRCPKCGLPMIQRTAKRGPNAGGKFYGCSNYPKCKETLPIDSRNTPQGNYGQENKYMKQIDFPHSLIAKPRFKDYQVRFIETVAVSKDLLEKITAGEMEK
;
A
#
# COMPACT_ATOMS: atom_id res chain seq x y z
N MET A 1 -21.90 15.56 -20.29
CA MET A 1 -21.87 14.31 -19.50
C MET A 1 -21.11 14.59 -18.22
N SER A 2 -21.81 14.74 -17.09
CA SER A 2 -21.21 15.02 -15.78
C SER A 2 -20.86 13.70 -15.08
N ASN A 3 -19.57 13.35 -15.05
CA ASN A 3 -19.09 12.21 -14.27
C ASN A 3 -19.38 12.44 -12.78
N ASN A 4 -20.25 11.62 -12.19
CA ASN A 4 -20.70 11.74 -10.79
C ASN A 4 -19.72 11.05 -9.83
N ILE A 5 -18.46 11.48 -9.85
CA ILE A 5 -17.42 10.95 -8.97
C ILE A 5 -17.52 11.68 -7.63
N ARG A 6 -17.67 10.92 -6.54
CA ARG A 6 -17.73 11.45 -5.17
C ARG A 6 -16.39 11.28 -4.47
N CYS A 7 -16.03 12.26 -3.66
CA CYS A 7 -14.82 12.25 -2.86
C CYS A 7 -14.92 11.17 -1.77
N PRO A 8 -13.95 10.24 -1.65
CA PRO A 8 -13.98 9.18 -0.63
C PRO A 8 -13.84 9.73 0.80
N LYS A 9 -13.26 10.93 0.95
CA LYS A 9 -13.02 11.55 2.25
C LYS A 9 -14.23 12.32 2.80
N CYS A 10 -15.02 12.97 1.94
CA CYS A 10 -16.08 13.89 2.40
C CYS A 10 -17.40 13.77 1.63
N GLY A 11 -17.50 12.85 0.66
CA GLY A 11 -18.72 12.58 -0.10
C GLY A 11 -19.12 13.65 -1.14
N LEU A 12 -18.49 14.83 -1.13
CA LEU A 12 -18.75 15.91 -2.08
C LEU A 12 -18.25 15.57 -3.49
N PRO A 13 -18.82 16.17 -4.55
CA PRO A 13 -18.44 15.87 -5.92
C PRO A 13 -16.98 16.22 -6.20
N MET A 14 -16.35 15.44 -7.07
CA MET A 14 -15.01 15.70 -7.57
C MET A 14 -15.07 16.35 -8.94
N ILE A 15 -14.10 17.22 -9.22
CA ILE A 15 -13.99 17.96 -10.47
C ILE A 15 -12.64 17.70 -11.14
N GLN A 16 -12.66 17.61 -12.47
CA GLN A 16 -11.43 17.46 -13.24
C GLN A 16 -10.60 18.75 -13.18
N ARG A 17 -9.34 18.64 -12.77
CA ARG A 17 -8.37 19.72 -12.69
C ARG A 17 -7.10 19.33 -13.45
N THR A 18 -6.33 20.34 -13.85
CA THR A 18 -5.02 20.16 -14.48
C THR A 18 -3.94 20.66 -13.54
N ALA A 19 -2.91 19.86 -13.32
CA ALA A 19 -1.75 20.25 -12.53
C ALA A 19 -0.98 21.37 -13.25
N LYS A 20 -0.77 22.50 -12.57
CA LYS A 20 -0.15 23.69 -13.16
C LYS A 20 1.38 23.71 -13.04
N ARG A 21 1.95 23.01 -12.07
CA ARG A 21 3.38 23.05 -11.71
C ARG A 21 3.85 21.69 -11.19
N GLY A 22 5.17 21.49 -11.20
CA GLY A 22 5.83 20.29 -10.68
C GLY A 22 5.93 19.14 -11.69
N PRO A 23 6.37 17.94 -11.26
CA PRO A 23 6.65 16.80 -12.13
C PRO A 23 5.46 16.32 -12.95
N ASN A 24 4.24 16.56 -12.46
CA ASN A 24 2.99 16.16 -13.12
C ASN A 24 2.29 17.32 -13.86
N ALA A 25 2.99 18.44 -14.12
CA ALA A 25 2.40 19.59 -14.81
C ALA A 25 1.80 19.20 -16.17
N GLY A 26 0.61 19.72 -16.49
CA GLY A 26 -0.16 19.33 -17.67
C GLY A 26 -1.00 18.06 -17.48
N GLY A 27 -0.69 17.24 -16.47
CA GLY A 27 -1.49 16.07 -16.09
C GLY A 27 -2.86 16.46 -15.54
N LYS A 28 -3.89 15.71 -15.92
CA LYS A 28 -5.26 15.91 -15.41
C LYS A 28 -5.52 14.95 -14.23
N PHE A 29 -6.23 15.42 -13.21
CA PHE A 29 -6.66 14.63 -12.04
C PHE A 29 -8.04 15.08 -11.56
N TYR A 30 -8.75 14.24 -10.81
CA TYR A 30 -9.95 14.66 -10.08
C TYR A 30 -9.56 15.26 -8.73
N GLY A 31 -10.00 16.48 -8.45
CA GLY A 31 -9.85 17.13 -7.15
C GLY A 31 -11.20 17.36 -6.47
N CYS A 32 -11.24 17.26 -5.14
CA CYS A 32 -12.47 17.57 -4.40
C CYS A 32 -12.97 19.00 -4.67
N SER A 33 -14.28 19.16 -4.88
CA SER A 33 -14.92 20.47 -5.05
C SER A 33 -14.75 21.39 -3.83
N ASN A 34 -14.59 20.82 -2.63
CA ASN A 34 -14.44 21.55 -1.38
C ASN A 34 -12.98 21.95 -1.06
N TYR A 35 -12.09 21.98 -2.05
CA TYR A 35 -10.76 22.55 -1.88
C TYR A 35 -10.86 24.06 -1.56
N PRO A 36 -10.12 24.61 -0.57
CA PRO A 36 -8.97 24.02 0.13
C PRO A 36 -9.28 23.20 1.38
N LYS A 37 -10.54 23.15 1.84
CA LYS A 37 -10.96 22.43 3.06
C LYS A 37 -10.78 20.91 2.93
N CYS A 38 -10.98 20.37 1.72
CA CYS A 38 -10.69 18.98 1.39
C CYS A 38 -9.69 18.90 0.24
N LYS A 39 -8.53 18.26 0.47
CA LYS A 39 -7.41 18.16 -0.49
C LYS A 39 -7.31 16.80 -1.18
N GLU A 40 -8.35 15.97 -1.07
CA GLU A 40 -8.40 14.64 -1.68
C GLU A 40 -8.36 14.72 -3.21
N THR A 41 -7.58 13.84 -3.83
CA THR A 41 -7.40 13.78 -5.30
C THR A 41 -7.42 12.35 -5.80
N LEU A 42 -7.98 12.12 -6.98
CA LEU A 42 -7.97 10.82 -7.67
C LEU A 42 -7.37 10.96 -9.08
N PRO A 43 -6.67 9.94 -9.59
CA PRO A 43 -6.20 9.92 -10.99
C PRO A 43 -7.37 9.79 -11.98
N ILE A 44 -7.16 10.16 -13.25
CA ILE A 44 -8.19 10.13 -14.30
C ILE A 44 -8.22 8.82 -15.10
N ASP A 45 -7.16 8.00 -15.04
CA ASP A 45 -7.11 6.78 -15.83
C ASP A 45 -7.93 5.64 -15.21
N SER A 46 -9.09 5.44 -15.81
CA SER A 46 -10.01 4.33 -15.66
C SER A 46 -9.44 3.04 -16.27
N ARG A 47 -8.87 2.15 -15.42
CA ARG A 47 -8.85 0.66 -15.55
C ARG A 47 -7.97 -0.07 -14.53
N ASN A 48 -7.61 0.52 -13.39
CA ASN A 48 -7.16 -0.28 -12.25
C ASN A 48 -7.37 0.48 -10.94
N THR A 49 -7.97 -0.22 -9.99
CA THR A 49 -7.79 -0.16 -8.53
C THR A 49 -6.42 0.40 -8.11
N PRO A 50 -6.21 0.86 -6.86
CA PRO A 50 -4.88 1.20 -6.38
C PRO A 50 -4.02 -0.07 -6.37
N GLN A 51 -3.39 -0.38 -7.48
CA GLN A 51 -2.07 -0.96 -7.46
C GLN A 51 -1.20 0.20 -6.98
N GLY A 52 -1.08 0.32 -5.65
CA GLY A 52 0.18 0.81 -5.12
C GLY A 52 1.27 0.05 -5.86
N ASN A 53 2.34 0.74 -6.26
CA ASN A 53 3.46 0.12 -6.94
C ASN A 53 4.18 -0.87 -6.01
N TYR A 54 3.56 -1.99 -5.70
CA TYR A 54 4.22 -3.21 -5.27
C TYR A 54 4.84 -3.82 -6.54
N GLY A 55 6.08 -3.41 -6.83
CA GLY A 55 6.88 -3.99 -7.92
C GLY A 55 7.42 -3.03 -8.98
N GLN A 56 7.26 -1.71 -8.86
CA GLN A 56 8.05 -0.80 -9.70
C GLN A 56 9.41 -0.59 -9.03
N GLU A 57 10.47 -1.05 -9.68
CA GLU A 57 11.85 -0.79 -9.26
C GLU A 57 12.10 0.73 -9.26
N ASN A 58 12.20 1.29 -8.06
CA ASN A 58 12.70 2.64 -7.90
C ASN A 58 14.18 2.62 -8.28
N LYS A 59 14.53 3.13 -9.47
CA LYS A 59 15.92 3.34 -9.92
C LYS A 59 16.79 4.20 -8.99
N TYR A 60 16.18 4.83 -7.98
CA TYR A 60 16.85 5.59 -6.91
C TYR A 60 16.78 4.91 -5.53
N MET A 61 16.06 3.79 -5.39
CA MET A 61 16.22 2.90 -4.25
C MET A 61 17.36 1.97 -4.59
N LYS A 62 18.57 2.33 -4.17
CA LYS A 62 19.63 1.32 -4.02
C LYS A 62 19.03 0.18 -3.22
N GLN A 63 19.03 -0.99 -3.85
CA GLN A 63 18.72 -2.30 -3.29
C GLN A 63 18.81 -2.27 -1.75
N ILE A 64 17.67 -2.21 -1.08
CA ILE A 64 17.66 -2.37 0.37
C ILE A 64 17.96 -3.85 0.58
N ASP A 65 19.20 -4.18 0.92
CA ASP A 65 19.58 -5.53 1.33
C ASP A 65 18.80 -5.88 2.59
N PHE A 66 17.68 -6.57 2.41
CA PHE A 66 16.94 -7.24 3.47
C PHE A 66 16.80 -8.73 3.14
N PRO A 67 16.79 -9.60 4.15
CA PRO A 67 16.67 -9.27 5.56
C PRO A 67 18.01 -9.07 6.25
N HIS A 68 18.15 -7.99 7.03
CA HIS A 68 19.05 -8.04 8.17
C HIS A 68 18.57 -9.17 9.07
N SER A 69 19.36 -10.23 9.19
CA SER A 69 19.10 -11.30 10.15
C SER A 69 19.15 -10.70 11.56
N LEU A 70 17.98 -10.44 12.14
CA LEU A 70 17.87 -10.12 13.56
C LEU A 70 18.13 -11.41 14.34
N ILE A 71 19.33 -11.54 14.91
CA ILE A 71 19.69 -12.69 15.75
C ILE A 71 19.31 -12.34 17.20
N ALA A 72 18.18 -12.83 17.68
CA ALA A 72 17.92 -12.86 19.12
C ALA A 72 18.60 -14.07 19.75
N LYS A 73 19.44 -13.83 20.76
CA LYS A 73 19.92 -14.90 21.63
C LYS A 73 18.83 -15.23 22.66
N PRO A 74 18.26 -16.45 22.65
CA PRO A 74 17.27 -16.84 23.65
C PRO A 74 17.92 -16.88 25.04
N ARG A 75 17.18 -16.46 26.08
CA ARG A 75 17.61 -16.61 27.48
C ARG A 75 17.32 -18.00 28.06
N PHE A 76 16.51 -18.81 27.37
CA PHE A 76 16.08 -20.14 27.81
C PHE A 76 16.71 -21.21 26.92
N LYS A 77 17.12 -22.34 27.52
CA LYS A 77 17.59 -23.51 26.75
C LYS A 77 16.43 -24.08 25.93
N ASP A 78 16.72 -24.51 24.70
CA ASP A 78 15.83 -25.21 23.77
C ASP A 78 14.74 -24.38 23.06
N TYR A 79 14.92 -23.06 22.90
CA TYR A 79 14.01 -22.19 22.13
C TYR A 79 14.70 -21.54 20.93
N GLN A 80 14.02 -21.49 19.76
CA GLN A 80 14.46 -20.71 18.59
C GLN A 80 13.58 -19.46 18.43
N VAL A 81 14.20 -18.29 18.30
CA VAL A 81 13.50 -17.02 18.04
C VAL A 81 13.65 -16.66 16.56
N ARG A 82 12.54 -16.39 15.87
CA ARG A 82 12.52 -15.84 14.51
C ARG A 82 11.67 -14.58 14.50
N PHE A 83 12.26 -13.49 14.03
CA PHE A 83 11.51 -12.25 13.79
C PHE A 83 10.91 -12.30 12.40
N ILE A 84 9.61 -12.04 12.32
CA ILE A 84 8.89 -11.88 11.07
C ILE A 84 8.16 -10.54 11.20
N GLU A 85 8.47 -9.58 10.32
CA GLU A 85 7.83 -8.25 10.39
C GLU A 85 6.34 -8.34 10.09
N THR A 86 5.96 -8.99 8.98
CA THR A 86 4.59 -9.37 8.64
C THR A 86 4.64 -10.43 7.55
N VAL A 87 3.96 -11.57 7.71
CA VAL A 87 3.84 -12.59 6.64
C VAL A 87 2.37 -12.84 6.37
N ALA A 88 1.98 -12.74 5.10
CA ALA A 88 0.71 -13.24 4.62
C ALA A 88 0.86 -14.73 4.28
N VAL A 89 0.01 -15.58 4.84
CA VAL A 89 -0.08 -17.00 4.53
C VAL A 89 -1.48 -17.36 4.05
N SER A 90 -1.62 -18.48 3.34
CA SER A 90 -2.94 -19.02 3.02
C SER A 90 -3.69 -19.41 4.29
N LYS A 91 -5.03 -19.37 4.23
CA LYS A 91 -5.90 -19.74 5.36
C LYS A 91 -5.61 -21.16 5.85
N ASP A 92 -5.45 -22.08 4.91
CA ASP A 92 -5.15 -23.50 5.20
C ASP A 92 -3.82 -23.67 5.94
N LEU A 93 -2.80 -22.86 5.61
CA LEU A 93 -1.51 -22.89 6.31
C LEU A 93 -1.62 -22.24 7.69
N LEU A 94 -2.39 -21.15 7.82
CA LEU A 94 -2.65 -20.51 9.11
C LEU A 94 -3.35 -21.47 10.07
N GLU A 95 -4.36 -22.19 9.59
CA GLU A 95 -5.10 -23.18 10.36
C GLU A 95 -4.17 -24.31 10.84
N LYS A 96 -3.32 -24.85 9.96
CA LYS A 96 -2.31 -25.87 10.31
C LYS A 96 -1.29 -25.39 11.34
N ILE A 97 -0.83 -24.14 11.22
CA ILE A 97 0.08 -23.51 12.19
C ILE A 97 -0.62 -23.35 13.54
N THR A 98 -1.87 -22.87 13.55
CA THR A 98 -2.63 -22.66 14.80
C THR A 98 -3.06 -23.96 15.47
N ALA A 99 -3.29 -25.02 14.70
CA ALA A 99 -3.67 -26.33 15.20
C ALA A 99 -2.49 -27.14 15.76
N GLY A 100 -1.26 -26.64 15.64
CA GLY A 100 -0.06 -27.37 16.07
C GLY A 100 0.24 -28.60 15.23
N GLU A 101 -0.38 -28.74 14.05
CA GLU A 101 -0.31 -29.92 13.18
C GLU A 101 0.91 -29.89 12.24
N MET A 102 1.94 -29.11 12.57
CA MET A 102 3.19 -29.10 11.81
C MET A 102 4.20 -30.11 12.37
N GLU A 103 3.75 -31.33 12.65
CA GLU A 103 4.62 -32.49 12.82
C GLU A 103 4.20 -33.59 11.84
N LYS A 104 4.75 -33.52 10.62
CA LYS A 104 5.37 -34.63 9.88
C LYS A 104 6.02 -34.13 8.59
#